data_AF-A0A7S4LGF6-F1
#
_entry.id   AF-A0A7S4LGF6-F1
#
_cell.length_a   1.000
_cell.length_b   1.000
_cell.length_c   1.000
_cell.angle_alpha   90.00
_cell.angle_beta   90.00
_cell.angle_gamma   90.00
#
_symmetry.space_group_name_H-M   'P 1'
#
loop_
_entity.id
_entity.type
_entity.pdbx_description
1 polymer ?
#
loop_
_entity_poly.entity_id
_entity_poly.type
_entity_poly.pdbx_seq_one_letter_code
_entity_poly.pdbx_strand_id
1 'polypeptide(L)'
;YKWLGQREISGDDYDQSWTSMQDLQSKSLQAHLRLGLVCVVFYFLAILCYFWAFRGWAFLDTCYFAIATLMTTGYGDFTPSSHSEKMFLCLMAFLSVSLIAGILGMIVDVLMDAP
;
A
#
# COMPACT_ATOMS: atom_id res chain seq x y z
N TYR A 1 -51.97 -13.18 1.87
CA TYR A 1 -51.16 -13.91 2.88
C TYR A 1 -50.44 -15.13 2.26
N LYS A 2 -49.74 -14.99 1.12
CA LYS A 2 -49.15 -16.13 0.38
C LYS A 2 -47.72 -15.83 -0.10
N TRP A 3 -46.88 -15.26 0.77
CA TRP A 3 -45.49 -14.88 0.44
C TRP A 3 -44.42 -15.39 1.40
N LEU A 4 -44.78 -16.13 2.45
CA LEU A 4 -43.81 -16.73 3.38
C LEU A 4 -43.68 -18.23 3.14
N GLY A 5 -43.36 -18.61 1.90
CA GLY A 5 -42.74 -19.91 1.66
C GLY A 5 -41.30 -19.78 2.12
N GLN A 6 -40.97 -20.34 3.29
CA GLN A 6 -39.59 -20.46 3.75
C GLN A 6 -38.81 -21.18 2.64
N ARG A 7 -37.96 -20.43 1.93
CA ARG A 7 -36.95 -21.02 1.07
C ARG A 7 -35.98 -21.72 2.00
N GLU A 8 -36.16 -23.03 2.13
CA GLU A 8 -35.19 -23.89 2.78
C GLU A 8 -33.91 -23.78 1.94
N ILE A 9 -32.92 -23.08 2.48
CA ILE A 9 -31.63 -22.87 1.82
C ILE A 9 -30.99 -24.25 1.72
N SER A 10 -30.79 -24.75 0.50
CA SER A 10 -30.22 -26.08 0.25
C SER A 10 -28.75 -26.11 0.68
N GLY A 11 -28.22 -27.27 1.06
CA GLY A 11 -26.78 -27.43 1.38
C GLY A 11 -25.86 -26.88 0.29
N ASP A 12 -26.24 -27.08 -0.98
CA ASP A 12 -25.51 -26.57 -2.13
C ASP A 12 -25.48 -25.03 -2.22
N ASP A 13 -26.58 -24.36 -1.81
CA ASP A 13 -26.64 -22.89 -1.73
C ASP A 13 -25.71 -22.35 -0.63
N TYR A 14 -25.56 -23.08 0.47
CA TYR A 14 -24.59 -22.74 1.51
C TYR A 14 -23.17 -22.88 0.99
N ASP A 15 -22.81 -24.00 0.38
CA ASP A 15 -21.46 -24.23 -0.17
C ASP A 15 -21.08 -23.20 -1.24
N GLN A 16 -22.03 -22.81 -2.09
CA GLN A 16 -21.84 -21.77 -3.09
C GLN A 16 -21.68 -20.36 -2.45
N SER A 17 -22.36 -20.11 -1.33
CA SER A 17 -22.18 -18.86 -0.57
C SER A 17 -20.83 -18.81 0.14
N TRP A 18 -20.38 -19.90 0.77
CA TRP A 18 -19.10 -19.97 1.47
C TRP A 18 -17.91 -19.85 0.52
N THR A 19 -17.98 -20.51 -0.65
CA THR A 19 -16.93 -20.43 -1.68
C THR A 19 -16.84 -19.04 -2.31
N SER A 20 -17.98 -18.38 -2.56
CA SER A 20 -17.98 -16.99 -3.05
C SER A 20 -17.47 -15.99 -2.00
N MET A 21 -17.78 -16.18 -0.71
CA MET A 21 -17.23 -15.35 0.37
C MET A 21 -15.71 -15.48 0.49
N GLN A 22 -15.17 -16.70 0.42
CA GLN A 22 -13.72 -16.95 0.41
C GLN A 22 -13.04 -16.33 -0.82
N ASP A 23 -13.66 -16.44 -1.99
CA ASP A 23 -13.15 -15.86 -3.24
C ASP A 23 -13.13 -14.32 -3.19
N LEU A 24 -14.19 -13.68 -2.67
CA LEU A 24 -14.26 -12.22 -2.51
C LEU A 24 -13.19 -11.69 -1.55
N GLN A 25 -12.93 -12.41 -0.45
CA GLN A 25 -11.92 -12.05 0.54
C GLN A 25 -10.50 -12.19 -0.04
N SER A 26 -10.23 -13.24 -0.84
CA SER A 26 -8.94 -13.41 -1.52
C SER A 26 -8.69 -12.34 -2.60
N LYS A 27 -9.73 -11.95 -3.35
CA LYS A 27 -9.66 -10.92 -4.39
C LYS A 27 -9.46 -9.54 -3.81
N SER A 28 -10.11 -9.20 -2.70
CA SER A 28 -9.93 -7.91 -2.04
C SER A 28 -8.54 -7.80 -1.44
N LEU A 29 -8.03 -8.83 -0.77
CA LEU A 29 -6.66 -8.86 -0.26
C LEU A 29 -5.62 -8.67 -1.38
N GLN A 30 -5.76 -9.42 -2.48
CA GLN A 30 -4.89 -9.28 -3.64
C GLN A 30 -4.95 -7.87 -4.27
N ALA A 31 -6.12 -7.24 -4.27
CA ALA A 31 -6.27 -5.87 -4.79
C ALA A 31 -5.53 -4.85 -3.91
N HIS A 32 -5.65 -4.94 -2.58
CA HIS A 32 -4.92 -4.07 -1.66
C HIS A 32 -3.40 -4.26 -1.75
N LEU A 33 -2.94 -5.51 -1.86
CA LEU A 33 -1.51 -5.83 -2.06
C LEU A 33 -0.99 -5.27 -3.39
N ARG A 34 -1.71 -5.47 -4.49
CA ARG A 34 -1.33 -4.93 -5.81
C ARG A 34 -1.30 -3.41 -5.81
N LEU A 35 -2.29 -2.77 -5.21
CA LEU A 35 -2.36 -1.31 -5.11
C LEU A 35 -1.19 -0.77 -4.27
N GLY A 36 -0.92 -1.36 -3.11
CA GLY A 36 0.20 -0.97 -2.24
C GLY A 36 1.55 -1.08 -2.96
N LEU A 37 1.77 -2.19 -3.69
CA LEU A 37 2.98 -2.38 -4.49
C LEU A 37 3.13 -1.32 -5.58
N VAL A 38 2.07 -1.02 -6.32
CA VAL A 38 2.08 0.04 -7.35
C VAL A 38 2.40 1.40 -6.72
N CYS A 39 1.82 1.73 -5.56
CA CYS A 39 2.09 2.98 -4.88
C CYS A 39 3.54 3.08 -4.37
N VAL A 40 4.13 1.98 -3.88
CA VAL A 40 5.55 1.95 -3.48
C VAL A 40 6.46 2.15 -4.68
N VAL A 41 6.20 1.47 -5.81
CA VAL A 41 6.97 1.66 -7.04
C VAL A 41 6.84 3.11 -7.53
N PHE A 42 5.64 3.66 -7.54
CA PHE A 42 5.40 5.05 -7.93
C PHE A 42 6.15 6.04 -7.02
N TYR A 43 6.15 5.82 -5.71
CA TYR A 43 6.91 6.61 -4.74
C TYR A 43 8.41 6.61 -5.06
N PHE A 44 9.00 5.42 -5.26
CA PHE A 44 10.42 5.28 -5.60
C PHE A 44 10.76 5.97 -6.92
N LEU A 45 9.93 5.75 -7.96
CA LEU A 45 10.12 6.39 -9.26
C LEU A 45 10.00 7.91 -9.19
N ALA A 46 9.09 8.44 -8.37
CA ALA A 46 8.92 9.89 -8.21
C ALA A 46 10.17 10.52 -7.57
N ILE A 47 10.71 9.94 -6.50
CA ILE A 47 11.94 10.42 -5.86
C ILE A 47 13.15 10.24 -6.79
N LEU A 48 13.29 9.07 -7.40
CA LEU A 48 14.36 8.80 -8.36
C LEU A 48 14.34 9.79 -9.51
N CYS A 49 13.22 9.92 -10.21
CA CYS A 49 13.07 10.84 -11.33
C CYS A 49 13.40 12.28 -10.91
N TYR A 50 12.89 12.73 -9.76
CA TYR A 50 13.11 14.09 -9.32
C TYR A 50 14.57 14.37 -8.93
N PHE A 51 15.13 13.59 -8.00
CA PHE A 51 16.46 13.88 -7.45
C PHE A 51 17.61 13.45 -8.38
N TRP A 52 17.43 12.37 -9.15
CA TRP A 52 18.41 11.97 -10.16
C TRP A 52 18.43 12.94 -11.35
N ALA A 53 17.25 13.30 -11.90
CA ALA A 53 17.21 14.13 -13.10
C ALA A 53 17.45 15.63 -12.82
N PHE A 54 16.92 16.17 -11.72
CA PHE A 54 17.02 17.61 -11.44
C PHE A 54 18.23 18.00 -10.60
N ARG A 55 18.68 17.12 -9.69
CA ARG A 55 19.77 17.43 -8.75
C ARG A 55 21.09 16.75 -9.09
N GLY A 56 21.08 15.77 -10.00
CA GLY A 56 22.27 15.05 -10.45
C GLY A 56 22.91 14.18 -9.38
N TRP A 57 22.14 13.79 -8.35
CA TRP A 57 22.64 12.86 -7.34
C TRP A 57 22.96 11.50 -7.95
N ALA A 58 23.94 10.80 -7.38
CA ALA A 58 24.22 9.43 -7.80
C ALA A 58 22.97 8.57 -7.58
N PHE A 59 22.80 7.55 -8.43
CA PHE A 59 21.63 6.66 -8.36
C PHE A 59 21.53 5.99 -6.98
N LEU A 60 22.65 5.52 -6.42
CA LEU A 60 22.70 4.89 -5.11
C LEU A 60 22.32 5.86 -3.98
N ASP A 61 22.83 7.09 -4.00
CA ASP A 61 22.50 8.11 -3.00
C ASP A 61 21.01 8.46 -3.03
N THR A 62 20.44 8.54 -4.24
CA THR A 62 19.01 8.82 -4.43
C THR A 62 18.13 7.67 -3.94
N CYS A 63 18.51 6.41 -4.22
CA CYS A 63 17.84 5.23 -3.70
C CYS A 63 17.90 5.18 -2.18
N TYR A 64 19.07 5.43 -1.60
CA TYR A 64 19.25 5.49 -0.15
C TYR A 64 18.34 6.56 0.48
N PHE A 65 18.30 7.77 -0.09
CA PHE A 65 17.43 8.84 0.38
C PHE A 65 15.94 8.48 0.27
N ALA A 66 15.54 7.82 -0.82
CA ALA A 66 14.17 7.34 -1.01
C ALA A 66 13.77 6.31 0.05
N ILE A 67 14.65 5.32 0.33
CA ILE A 67 14.41 4.30 1.37
C ILE A 67 14.35 4.95 2.75
N ALA A 68 15.29 5.83 3.07
CA ALA A 68 15.35 6.50 4.38
C ALA A 68 14.11 7.37 4.63
N THR A 69 13.56 7.99 3.58
CA THR A 69 12.33 8.79 3.68
C THR A 69 11.08 7.90 3.74
N LEU A 70 11.05 6.80 2.97
CA LEU A 70 9.95 5.83 3.00
C LEU A 70 9.84 5.19 4.38
N MET A 71 10.97 4.79 4.96
CA MET A 71 11.04 4.18 6.30
C MET A 71 10.89 5.21 7.43
N THR A 72 10.70 6.50 7.10
CA THR A 72 10.63 7.62 8.07
C THR A 72 11.86 7.78 8.96
N THR A 73 12.98 7.12 8.61
CA THR A 73 14.25 7.23 9.36
C THR A 73 14.86 8.61 9.19
N GLY A 74 14.92 9.11 7.95
CA GLY A 74 15.30 10.50 7.64
C GLY A 74 16.60 10.97 8.26
N TYR A 75 17.73 10.29 8.01
CA TYR A 75 19.05 10.62 8.58
C TYR A 75 19.48 12.09 8.37
N GLY A 76 19.00 12.74 7.31
CA GLY A 76 19.19 14.17 7.07
C GLY A 76 20.52 14.56 6.43
N ASP A 77 21.37 13.57 6.11
CA ASP A 77 22.61 13.70 5.35
C ASP A 77 22.38 14.24 3.93
N PHE A 78 21.33 13.77 3.27
CA PHE A 78 20.87 14.27 1.97
C PHE A 78 19.62 15.11 2.15
N THR A 79 19.75 16.43 2.14
CA THR A 79 18.62 17.35 2.37
C THR A 79 18.31 18.22 1.15
N PRO A 80 17.04 18.34 0.74
CA PRO A 80 16.65 19.32 -0.27
C PRO A 80 16.88 20.75 0.22
N SER A 81 17.44 21.59 -0.65
CA SER A 81 17.80 22.98 -0.35
C SER A 81 16.80 23.97 -0.93
N SER A 82 16.18 23.64 -2.07
CA SER A 82 15.20 24.50 -2.74
C SER A 82 13.80 24.37 -2.14
N HIS A 83 13.00 25.43 -2.27
CA HIS A 83 11.62 25.47 -1.77
C HIS A 83 10.72 24.44 -2.48
N SER A 84 10.92 24.23 -3.78
CA SER A 84 10.15 23.26 -4.57
C SER A 84 10.40 21.83 -4.10
N GLU A 85 11.65 21.49 -3.83
CA GLU A 85 12.06 20.16 -3.39
C GLU A 85 11.52 19.85 -1.99
N LYS A 86 11.51 20.84 -1.09
CA LYS A 86 10.93 20.71 0.25
C LYS A 86 9.42 20.48 0.20
N MET A 87 8.71 21.24 -0.64
CA MET A 87 7.26 21.01 -0.84
C MET A 87 6.97 19.62 -1.39
N PHE A 88 7.75 19.17 -2.38
CA PHE A 88 7.63 17.83 -2.93
C PHE A 88 7.86 16.76 -1.86
N LEU A 89 8.93 16.90 -1.07
CA LEU A 89 9.25 15.95 -0.01
C LEU A 89 8.17 15.92 1.08
N CYS A 90 7.58 17.06 1.45
CA CYS A 90 6.44 17.09 2.38
C CYS A 90 5.26 16.26 1.88
N LEU A 91 4.89 16.37 0.60
CA LEU A 91 3.80 15.56 0.03
C LEU A 91 4.15 14.07 0.04
N MET A 92 5.40 13.74 -0.29
CA MET A 92 5.88 12.35 -0.25
C MET A 92 5.93 11.80 1.18
N ALA A 93 6.21 12.63 2.20
CA ALA A 93 6.22 12.21 3.59
C ALA A 93 4.82 11.80 4.09
N PHE A 94 3.75 12.51 3.68
CA PHE A 94 2.39 12.07 3.99
C PHE A 94 2.05 10.74 3.30
N LEU A 95 2.50 10.58 2.05
CA LEU A 95 2.29 9.35 1.31
C LEU A 95 3.01 8.15 1.95
N SER A 96 4.27 8.32 2.41
CA SER A 96 5.03 7.23 3.03
C SER A 96 4.41 6.76 4.34
N VAL A 97 3.93 7.67 5.19
CA VAL A 97 3.24 7.32 6.44
C VAL A 97 1.98 6.50 6.15
N SER A 98 1.17 6.91 5.17
CA SER A 98 -0.03 6.17 4.77
C SER A 98 0.30 4.77 4.25
N LEU A 99 1.37 4.63 3.46
CA LEU A 99 1.84 3.34 2.96
C LEU A 99 2.31 2.40 4.07
N ILE A 100 3.12 2.89 5.01
CA ILE A 100 3.58 2.09 6.15
C ILE A 100 2.37 1.64 6.98
N ALA A 101 1.43 2.54 7.28
CA ALA A 101 0.24 2.22 8.05
C ALA A 101 -0.62 1.15 7.35
N GLY A 102 -0.82 1.26 6.03
CA GLY A 102 -1.58 0.28 5.25
C GLY A 102 -0.91 -1.09 5.22
N ILE A 103 0.42 -1.15 5.04
CA ILE A 103 1.17 -2.41 5.05
C ILE A 103 1.09 -3.07 6.44
N LEU A 104 1.25 -2.29 7.52
CA LEU A 104 1.13 -2.81 8.88
C LEU A 104 -0.27 -3.37 9.15
N GLY A 105 -1.32 -2.69 8.71
CA GLY A 105 -2.69 -3.19 8.82
C GLY A 105 -2.87 -4.56 8.17
N MET A 106 -2.37 -4.72 6.93
CA MET A 106 -2.44 -6.02 6.24
C MET A 106 -1.65 -7.12 6.96
N ILE A 107 -0.49 -6.79 7.53
CA ILE A 107 0.30 -7.76 8.31
C ILE A 107 -0.49 -8.23 9.54
N VAL A 108 -1.19 -7.31 10.22
CA VAL A 108 -2.01 -7.63 11.39
C VAL A 108 -3.17 -8.53 11.00
N ASP A 109 -3.89 -8.24 9.91
CA ASP A 109 -5.00 -9.06 9.43
C ASP A 109 -4.54 -10.50 9.14
N VAL A 110 -3.40 -10.66 8.45
CA VAL A 110 -2.80 -11.98 8.17
C VAL A 110 -2.38 -12.71 9.44
N LEU A 111 -1.88 -11.99 10.44
CA LEU A 111 -1.46 -12.58 11.71
C LEU A 111 -2.67 -13.01 12.56
N MET A 112 -3.75 -12.24 12.54
CA MET A 112 -4.98 -12.56 13.27
C MET A 112 -5.73 -13.76 12.66
N ASP A 113 -5.57 -13.98 11.35
CA ASP A 113 -6.14 -15.14 10.64
C ASP A 113 -5.27 -16.42 10.76
N ALA A 114 -4.08 -16.35 11.40
CA ALA A 114 -3.23 -17.52 11.62
C ALA A 114 -3.77 -18.40 12.77
N PRO A 115 -3.73 -19.75 12.64
CA PRO A 115 -4.34 -20.69 13.58
C PRO A 115 -3.64 -20.79 14.95
#